data_AF-A0A1F9MN54-F1
#
_entry.id   AF-A0A1F9MN54-F1
#
_cell.length_a   1.000
_cell.length_b   1.000
_cell.length_c   1.000
_cell.angle_alpha   90.00
_cell.angle_beta   90.00
_cell.angle_gamma   90.00
#
_symmetry.space_group_name_H-M   'P 1'
#
loop_
_entity.id
_entity.type
_entity.pdbx_description
1 polymer ?
#
loop_
_entity_poly.entity_id
_entity_poly.type
_entity_poly.pdbx_seq_one_letter_code
_entity_poly.pdbx_strand_id
1 'polypeptide(L)'
;MGLKEAYQEKLEAQLKEWSAKLNELKAKADKATADAKIKMYQEVDDLKAKKEVAQQKLDEIKAAGAEKWESLKAASEKTMEDLKSKWANVKAKFR
;
A
#
# COMPACT_ATOMS: atom_id res chain seq x y z
N MET A 1 -1.98 20.35 15.40
CA MET A 1 -1.46 19.26 14.56
C MET A 1 -0.04 18.95 14.99
N GLY A 2 0.15 17.86 15.73
CA GLY A 2 1.47 17.30 15.99
C GLY A 2 2.01 16.52 14.78
N LEU A 3 3.32 16.29 14.75
CA LEU A 3 4.01 15.53 13.69
C LEU A 3 3.39 14.14 13.47
N LYS A 4 2.90 13.50 14.54
CA LYS A 4 2.23 12.20 14.51
C LYS A 4 0.92 12.24 13.71
N GLU A 5 0.06 13.23 13.95
CA GLU A 5 -1.23 13.38 13.27
C GLU A 5 -1.02 13.62 11.77
N ALA A 6 -0.13 14.55 11.41
CA ALA A 6 0.19 14.82 10.01
C ALA A 6 0.75 13.58 9.28
N TYR A 7 1.52 12.74 9.99
CA TYR A 7 2.02 11.49 9.44
C TYR A 7 0.93 10.43 9.26
N GLN A 8 -0.02 10.33 10.20
CA GLN A 8 -1.20 9.46 10.06
C GLN A 8 -2.03 9.85 8.85
N GLU A 9 -2.33 11.14 8.68
CA GLU A 9 -3.09 11.64 7.53
C GLU A 9 -2.38 11.33 6.21
N LYS A 10 -1.06 11.53 6.16
CA LYS A 10 -0.23 11.16 4.99
C LYS A 10 -0.31 9.66 4.67
N LEU A 11 -0.25 8.80 5.68
CA LEU A 11 -0.36 7.34 5.49
C LEU A 11 -1.76 6.96 4.99
N GLU A 12 -2.80 7.52 5.60
CA GLU A 12 -4.20 7.28 5.20
C GLU A 12 -4.44 7.68 3.75
N ALA A 13 -3.94 8.85 3.34
CA ALA A 13 -4.03 9.32 1.97
C ALA A 13 -3.34 8.36 0.99
N GLN A 14 -2.14 7.88 1.34
CA GLN A 14 -1.43 6.88 0.52
C GLN A 14 -2.21 5.57 0.45
N LEU A 15 -2.74 5.04 1.56
CA LEU A 15 -3.52 3.80 1.57
C LEU A 15 -4.80 3.90 0.73
N LYS A 16 -5.44 5.08 0.72
CA LYS A 16 -6.58 5.38 -0.17
C LYS A 16 -6.15 5.38 -1.64
N GLU A 17 -5.03 6.04 -1.97
CA GLU A 17 -4.47 6.02 -3.33
C GLU A 17 -4.17 4.58 -3.79
N TRP A 18 -3.59 3.76 -2.91
CA TRP A 18 -3.30 2.35 -3.18
C TRP A 18 -4.55 1.52 -3.43
N SER A 19 -5.63 1.80 -2.71
CA SER A 19 -6.93 1.16 -2.94
C SER A 19 -7.46 1.45 -4.34
N ALA A 20 -7.36 2.72 -4.78
CA ALA A 20 -7.79 3.11 -6.12
C ALA A 20 -6.93 2.44 -7.20
N LYS A 21 -5.61 2.43 -7.02
CA LYS A 21 -4.65 1.76 -7.92
C LYS A 21 -4.91 0.25 -8.04
N LEU A 22 -5.15 -0.43 -6.93
CA LEU A 22 -5.51 -1.85 -6.90
C LEU A 22 -6.82 -2.12 -7.65
N ASN A 23 -7.83 -1.26 -7.48
CA ASN A 23 -9.09 -1.37 -8.20
C ASN A 23 -8.90 -1.17 -9.71
N GLU A 24 -8.08 -0.21 -10.13
CA GLU A 24 -7.74 0.00 -11.54
C GLU A 24 -7.03 -1.23 -12.12
N LEU A 25 -6.05 -1.80 -11.39
CA LEU A 25 -5.32 -2.98 -11.83
C LEU A 25 -6.24 -4.20 -11.95
N LYS A 26 -7.17 -4.38 -11.00
CA LYS A 26 -8.19 -5.43 -11.05
C LYS A 26 -9.13 -5.27 -12.25
N ALA A 27 -9.56 -4.03 -12.54
CA ALA A 27 -10.39 -3.75 -13.71
C ALA A 27 -9.65 -4.00 -15.04
N LYS A 28 -8.34 -3.71 -15.09
CA LYS A 28 -7.49 -4.06 -16.23
C LYS A 28 -7.33 -5.58 -16.38
N ALA A 29 -7.12 -6.29 -15.27
CA ALA A 29 -7.04 -7.75 -15.25
C ALA A 29 -8.32 -8.40 -15.79
N ASP A 30 -9.49 -7.82 -15.50
CA ASP A 30 -10.76 -8.36 -15.97
C ASP A 30 -10.96 -8.24 -17.49
N LYS A 31 -10.34 -7.23 -18.11
CA LYS A 31 -10.33 -7.02 -19.57
C LYS A 31 -9.18 -7.75 -20.29
N ALA A 32 -8.27 -8.37 -19.55
CA ALA A 32 -7.10 -9.05 -20.11
C ALA A 32 -7.43 -10.49 -20.54
N THR A 33 -6.52 -11.11 -21.30
CA THR A 33 -6.61 -12.54 -21.65
C THR A 33 -6.54 -13.41 -20.40
N ALA A 34 -7.02 -14.66 -20.46
CA ALA A 34 -7.05 -15.57 -19.30
C ALA A 34 -5.68 -15.69 -18.58
N ASP A 35 -4.59 -15.84 -19.34
CA ASP A 35 -3.22 -15.92 -18.82
C ASP A 35 -2.76 -14.63 -18.13
N ALA A 36 -3.03 -13.48 -18.76
CA ALA A 36 -2.68 -12.17 -18.21
C ALA A 36 -3.53 -11.85 -16.97
N LYS A 37 -4.82 -12.21 -17.00
CA LYS A 37 -5.75 -12.09 -15.88
C LYS A 37 -5.19 -12.81 -14.65
N ILE A 38 -4.81 -14.08 -14.77
CA ILE A 38 -4.21 -14.85 -13.65
C ILE A 38 -3.00 -14.12 -13.06
N LYS A 39 -2.03 -13.71 -13.90
CA LYS A 39 -0.82 -13.01 -13.44
C LYS A 39 -1.13 -11.67 -12.77
N MET A 40 -2.06 -10.90 -13.32
CA MET A 40 -2.45 -9.61 -12.73
C MET A 40 -3.18 -9.80 -11.40
N TYR A 41 -4.04 -10.82 -11.28
CA TYR A 41 -4.71 -11.13 -10.01
C TYR A 41 -3.71 -11.55 -8.92
N GLN A 42 -2.66 -12.29 -9.26
CA GLN A 42 -1.58 -12.62 -8.31
C GLN A 42 -0.84 -11.36 -7.82
N GLU A 43 -0.52 -10.44 -8.73
CA GLU A 43 0.14 -9.19 -8.36
C GLU A 43 -0.78 -8.26 -7.55
N VAL A 44 -2.08 -8.22 -7.86
CA VAL A 44 -3.12 -7.52 -7.08
C VAL A 44 -3.18 -8.07 -5.65
N ASP A 45 -3.17 -9.40 -5.49
CA ASP A 45 -3.29 -10.03 -4.17
C ASP A 45 -2.09 -9.71 -3.28
N ASP A 46 -0.87 -9.79 -3.82
CA ASP A 46 0.34 -9.45 -3.07
C ASP A 46 0.40 -7.96 -2.71
N LEU A 47 0.04 -7.07 -3.64
CA LEU A 47 -0.08 -5.63 -3.36
C LEU A 47 -1.16 -5.35 -2.30
N LYS A 48 -2.26 -6.10 -2.28
CA LYS A 48 -3.31 -6.00 -1.27
C LYS A 48 -2.78 -6.44 0.11
N ALA A 49 -2.06 -7.56 0.19
CA ALA A 49 -1.44 -8.02 1.43
C ALA A 49 -0.49 -6.96 2.02
N LYS A 50 0.37 -6.36 1.19
CA LYS A 50 1.27 -5.28 1.63
C LYS A 50 0.52 -4.04 2.10
N LYS A 51 -0.57 -3.68 1.41
CA LYS A 51 -1.43 -2.56 1.81
C LYS A 51 -2.04 -2.83 3.19
N GLU A 52 -2.45 -4.07 3.45
CA GLU A 52 -3.03 -4.48 4.73
C GLU A 52 -2.01 -4.39 5.87
N VAL A 53 -0.76 -4.79 5.63
CA VAL A 53 0.36 -4.58 6.58
C VAL A 53 0.57 -3.08 6.86
N ALA A 54 0.57 -2.25 5.83
CA ALA A 54 0.70 -0.80 6.01
C ALA A 54 -0.49 -0.18 6.76
N GLN A 55 -1.70 -0.72 6.60
CA GLN A 55 -2.87 -0.34 7.40
C GLN A 55 -2.69 -0.73 8.87
N GLN A 56 -2.23 -1.95 9.16
CA GLN A 56 -1.94 -2.37 10.53
C GLN A 56 -0.90 -1.46 11.19
N LYS A 57 0.17 -1.09 10.45
CA LYS A 57 1.18 -0.15 10.92
C LYS A 57 0.62 1.22 11.27
N LEU A 58 -0.33 1.72 10.46
CA LEU A 58 -1.04 2.96 10.77
C LEU A 58 -1.86 2.84 12.06
N ASP A 59 -2.57 1.73 12.25
CA ASP A 59 -3.34 1.47 13.48
C ASP A 59 -2.42 1.37 14.71
N GLU A 60 -1.26 0.74 14.59
CA GLU A 60 -0.23 0.73 15.63
C GLU A 60 0.26 2.16 15.95
N ILE A 61 0.52 3.00 14.93
CA ILE A 61 0.90 4.40 15.14
C ILE A 61 -0.22 5.16 15.84
N LYS A 62 -1.48 4.95 15.47
CA LYS A 62 -2.63 5.61 16.12
C LYS A 62 -2.67 5.27 17.61
N ALA A 63 -2.51 4.00 17.96
CA ALA A 63 -2.49 3.52 19.34
C ALA A 63 -1.21 3.90 20.13
N ALA A 64 -0.10 4.16 19.46
CA ALA A 64 1.19 4.40 20.12
C ALA A 64 1.30 5.77 20.84
N GLY A 65 2.05 5.81 21.93
CA GLY A 65 2.47 7.06 22.59
C GLY A 65 3.60 7.80 21.86
N ALA A 66 3.94 8.99 22.35
CA ALA A 66 4.95 9.88 21.77
C ALA A 66 6.37 9.29 21.70
N GLU A 67 6.70 8.29 22.51
CA GLU A 67 8.02 7.63 22.49
C GLU A 67 8.10 6.45 21.51
N LYS A 68 6.96 5.82 21.18
CA LYS A 68 6.92 4.62 20.31
C LYS A 68 6.62 4.94 18.85
N TRP A 69 5.95 6.05 18.56
CA TRP A 69 5.50 6.36 17.19
C TRP A 69 6.67 6.60 16.23
N GLU A 70 7.82 7.10 16.67
CA GLU A 70 8.98 7.35 15.79
C GLU A 70 9.57 6.04 15.23
N SER A 71 9.66 5.00 16.06
CA SER A 71 10.10 3.67 15.59
C SER A 71 9.09 3.03 14.63
N LEU A 72 7.80 3.18 14.93
CA LEU A 72 6.71 2.70 14.06
C LEU A 72 6.66 3.46 12.74
N LYS A 73 6.95 4.76 12.75
CA LYS A 73 7.08 5.61 11.56
C LYS A 73 8.12 5.02 10.61
N ALA A 74 9.33 4.77 11.08
CA ALA A 74 10.40 4.21 10.24
C ALA A 74 10.01 2.85 9.61
N ALA A 75 9.37 1.96 10.39
CA ALA A 75 8.86 0.69 9.88
C ALA A 75 7.74 0.87 8.83
N SER A 76 6.88 1.87 9.02
CA SER A 76 5.80 2.21 8.08
C SER A 76 6.34 2.78 6.78
N GLU A 77 7.34 3.68 6.84
CA GLU A 77 7.98 4.24 5.64
C GLU A 77 8.61 3.14 4.78
N LYS A 78 9.33 2.20 5.40
CA LYS A 78 9.89 1.04 4.69
C LYS A 78 8.82 0.19 3.99
N THR A 79 7.69 -0.04 4.67
CA THR A 79 6.56 -0.80 4.10
C THR A 79 5.94 -0.06 2.92
N MET A 80 5.75 1.26 3.04
CA MET A 80 5.26 2.12 1.96
C MET A 80 6.19 2.14 0.74
N GLU A 81 7.50 2.23 0.96
CA GLU A 81 8.49 2.21 -0.11
C GLU A 81 8.51 0.89 -0.86
N ASP A 82 8.47 -0.24 -0.15
CA ASP A 82 8.41 -1.57 -0.75
C ASP A 82 7.14 -1.75 -1.60
N LEU A 83 6.00 -1.29 -1.08
CA LEU A 83 4.73 -1.31 -1.79
C LEU A 83 4.77 -0.43 -3.07
N LYS A 84 5.36 0.77 -2.96
CA LYS A 84 5.56 1.67 -4.11
C LYS A 84 6.46 1.07 -5.18
N SER A 85 7.55 0.42 -4.76
CA SER A 85 8.49 -0.27 -5.64
C SER A 85 7.81 -1.43 -6.36
N LYS A 86 7.09 -2.28 -5.63
CA LYS A 86 6.34 -3.40 -6.22
C LYS A 86 5.32 -2.91 -7.25
N TRP A 87 4.55 -1.87 -6.93
CA TRP A 87 3.62 -1.29 -7.89
C TRP A 87 4.28 -0.76 -9.14
N ALA A 88 5.43 -0.08 -9.01
CA ALA A 88 6.16 0.41 -10.18
C ALA A 88 6.58 -0.76 -11.08
N ASN A 89 7.02 -1.88 -10.49
CA ASN A 89 7.35 -3.10 -11.23
C ASN A 89 6.13 -3.71 -11.92
N VAL A 90 5.00 -3.84 -11.20
CA VAL A 90 3.74 -4.33 -11.77
C VAL A 90 3.29 -3.44 -12.93
N LYS A 91 3.26 -2.12 -12.73
CA LYS A 91 2.91 -1.16 -13.77
C LYS A 91 3.84 -1.25 -14.98
N ALA A 92 5.13 -1.52 -14.79
CA ALA A 92 6.08 -1.70 -15.88
C ALA A 92 5.86 -3.02 -16.65
N LYS A 93 5.53 -4.11 -15.95
CA LYS A 93 5.22 -5.42 -16.56
C LYS A 93 3.95 -5.41 -17.40
N PHE A 94 2.98 -4.57 -17.05
CA PHE A 94 1.68 -4.46 -17.71
C PHE A 94 1.45 -3.08 -18.36
N ARG A 95 2.55 -2.39 -18.73
CA ARG A 95 2.49 -1.11 -19.45
C ARG A 95 2.07 -1.30 -20.89
#